data_AF-A0A0W1EQ59-F1
#
_entry.id   AF-A0A0W1EQ59-F1
#
_cell.length_a   1.000
_cell.length_b   1.000
_cell.length_c   1.000
_cell.angle_alpha   90.00
_cell.angle_beta   90.00
_cell.angle_gamma   90.00
#
_symmetry.space_group_name_H-M   'P 1'
#
loop_
_entity.id
_entity.type
_entity.pdbx_description
1 polymer ?
#
loop_
_entity_poly.entity_id
_entity_poly.type
_entity_poly.pdbx_seq_one_letter_code
_entity_poly.pdbx_strand_id
1 'polypeptide(L)'
;MIEQEQASWKSRDYFAEMYVAGLMADAGWNLYFPHRDQGFDMIATYAAADGMIVRPVQVKGKYPTEGKTDKARYGYVGPITAFHDDMILAIPLFAGLEDPAPRHIAWMPRKAIRPAAQDRWRCEPARFVDGLPKPRDTFLGYFDQVGLMRWVLPTIDPILAD
;
A
#
# COMPACT_ATOMS: atom_id res chain seq x y z
N MET A 1 2.79 -23.15 18.30
CA MET A 1 3.64 -22.01 17.94
C MET A 1 3.40 -21.53 16.51
N ILE A 2 3.56 -22.36 15.48
CA ILE A 2 3.33 -21.96 14.06
C ILE A 2 1.91 -21.40 13.82
N GLU A 3 0.88 -22.01 14.41
CA GLU A 3 -0.51 -21.59 14.25
C GLU A 3 -0.83 -20.26 14.94
N GLN A 4 -0.21 -19.99 16.10
CA GLN A 4 -0.33 -18.71 16.82
C GLN A 4 0.38 -17.59 16.07
N GLU A 5 1.54 -17.89 15.48
CA GLU A 5 2.28 -16.94 14.66
C GLU A 5 1.47 -16.58 13.41
N GLN A 6 0.95 -17.57 12.67
CA GLN A 6 0.08 -17.35 11.51
C GLN A 6 -1.21 -16.57 11.85
N ALA A 7 -1.83 -16.83 13.00
CA ALA A 7 -2.98 -16.07 13.47
C ALA A 7 -2.62 -14.61 13.79
N SER A 8 -1.45 -14.35 14.37
CA SER A 8 -0.91 -13.01 14.62
C SER A 8 -0.69 -12.24 13.31
N TRP A 9 -0.07 -12.86 12.30
CA TRP A 9 0.12 -12.25 10.98
C TRP A 9 -1.21 -11.86 10.32
N LYS A 10 -2.23 -12.74 10.37
CA LYS A 10 -3.58 -12.44 9.86
C LYS A 10 -4.23 -11.27 10.60
N SER A 11 -4.06 -11.20 11.92
CA SER A 11 -4.59 -10.08 12.72
C SER A 11 -3.91 -8.76 12.37
N ARG A 12 -2.58 -8.77 12.16
CA ARG A 12 -1.81 -7.58 11.79
C ARG A 12 -2.11 -7.11 10.37
N ASP A 13 -2.24 -8.03 9.41
CA ASP A 13 -2.64 -7.69 8.05
C ASP A 13 -4.05 -7.07 8.02
N TYR A 14 -5.00 -7.62 8.79
CA TYR A 14 -6.31 -6.99 8.92
C TYR A 14 -6.25 -5.62 9.60
N PHE A 15 -5.41 -5.46 10.62
CA PHE A 15 -5.16 -4.14 11.22
C PHE A 15 -4.63 -3.15 10.16
N ALA A 16 -3.67 -3.56 9.33
CA ALA A 16 -3.13 -2.71 8.28
C ALA A 16 -4.19 -2.33 7.23
N GLU A 17 -5.08 -3.25 6.86
CA GLU A 17 -6.24 -2.98 5.99
C GLU A 17 -7.16 -1.92 6.61
N MET A 18 -7.56 -2.09 7.87
CA MET A 18 -8.45 -1.15 8.55
C MET A 18 -7.79 0.21 8.80
N TYR A 19 -6.48 0.24 9.04
CA TYR A 19 -5.72 1.47 9.20
C TYR A 19 -5.68 2.27 7.89
N VAL A 20 -5.43 1.60 6.76
CA VAL A 20 -5.49 2.22 5.42
C VAL A 20 -6.89 2.75 5.13
N ALA A 21 -7.92 1.94 5.41
CA ALA A 21 -9.31 2.36 5.25
C ALA A 21 -9.64 3.61 6.06
N GLY A 22 -9.25 3.66 7.34
CA GLY A 22 -9.47 4.83 8.20
C GLY A 22 -8.88 6.11 7.59
N LEU A 23 -7.64 6.06 7.12
CA LEU A 23 -7.00 7.22 6.50
C LEU A 23 -7.64 7.65 5.18
N MET A 24 -8.09 6.70 4.36
CA MET A 24 -8.82 7.04 3.15
C MET A 24 -10.17 7.68 3.47
N ALA A 25 -10.89 7.17 4.48
CA ALA A 25 -12.15 7.74 4.95
C ALA A 25 -11.96 9.16 5.49
N ASP A 26 -10.93 9.39 6.31
CA ASP A 26 -10.57 10.72 6.82
C ASP A 26 -10.24 11.71 5.69
N ALA A 27 -9.69 11.21 4.58
CA ALA A 27 -9.42 11.99 3.38
C ALA A 27 -10.64 12.16 2.45
N GLY A 28 -11.83 11.69 2.85
CA GLY A 28 -13.09 11.88 2.12
C GLY A 28 -13.44 10.80 1.11
N TRP A 29 -12.75 9.65 1.13
CA TRP A 29 -13.10 8.51 0.29
C TRP A 29 -14.24 7.69 0.89
N ASN A 30 -15.15 7.22 0.04
CA ASN A 30 -16.10 6.16 0.41
C ASN A 30 -15.46 4.80 0.14
N LEU A 31 -15.65 3.85 1.06
CA LEU A 31 -14.98 2.55 1.00
C LEU A 31 -15.99 1.40 0.97
N TYR A 32 -15.75 0.44 0.08
CA TYR A 32 -16.56 -0.75 -0.10
C TYR A 32 -15.67 -1.98 0.02
N PHE A 33 -16.02 -2.90 0.90
CA PHE A 33 -15.23 -4.11 1.15
C PHE A 33 -15.86 -5.30 0.42
N PRO A 34 -15.18 -5.88 -0.58
CA PRO A 34 -15.63 -7.13 -1.20
C PRO A 34 -15.48 -8.30 -0.22
N HIS A 35 -16.01 -9.47 -0.58
CA HIS A 35 -15.77 -10.68 0.19
C HIS A 35 -14.26 -10.95 0.30
N ARG A 36 -13.82 -11.28 1.52
CA ARG A 36 -12.41 -11.54 1.82
C ARG A 36 -11.82 -12.60 0.90
N ASP A 37 -10.51 -12.46 0.64
CA ASP A 37 -9.70 -13.34 -0.19
C ASP A 37 -10.11 -13.39 -1.68
N GLN A 38 -10.96 -12.46 -2.14
CA GLN A 38 -11.37 -12.34 -3.54
C GLN A 38 -11.00 -10.96 -4.10
N GLY A 39 -9.93 -10.90 -4.88
CA GLY A 39 -9.54 -9.70 -5.62
C GLY A 39 -8.85 -8.64 -4.77
N PHE A 40 -9.42 -7.43 -4.76
CA PHE A 40 -8.89 -6.27 -4.02
C PHE A 40 -9.39 -6.27 -2.58
N ASP A 41 -8.63 -5.65 -1.67
CA ASP A 41 -9.01 -5.61 -0.25
C ASP A 41 -10.14 -4.59 0.00
N MET A 42 -10.23 -3.56 -0.85
CA MET A 42 -11.37 -2.64 -0.89
C MET A 42 -11.49 -1.94 -2.26
N ILE A 43 -12.66 -1.41 -2.55
CA ILE A 43 -12.90 -0.45 -3.62
C ILE A 43 -13.14 0.91 -2.98
N ALA A 44 -12.37 1.92 -3.38
CA ALA A 44 -12.50 3.28 -2.89
C ALA A 44 -13.09 4.19 -3.96
N THR A 45 -14.03 5.05 -3.57
CA THR A 45 -14.60 6.06 -4.46
C THR A 45 -14.47 7.46 -3.87
N TYR A 46 -14.30 8.45 -4.74
CA TYR A 46 -14.14 9.85 -4.34
C TYR A 46 -14.95 10.76 -5.27
N ALA A 47 -15.78 11.62 -4.69
CA ALA A 47 -16.55 12.60 -5.45
C ALA A 47 -15.64 13.80 -5.81
N ALA A 48 -15.17 13.85 -7.05
CA ALA A 48 -14.44 14.98 -7.60
C ALA A 48 -15.40 15.94 -8.32
N ALA A 49 -14.91 17.14 -8.68
CA ALA A 49 -15.74 18.15 -9.33
C ALA A 49 -16.36 17.67 -10.66
N ASP A 50 -15.60 16.87 -11.42
CA ASP A 50 -15.97 16.43 -12.77
C ASP A 50 -16.55 14.99 -12.80
N GLY A 51 -16.75 14.36 -11.64
CA GLY A 51 -17.34 13.02 -11.56
C GLY A 51 -16.85 12.18 -10.38
N MET A 52 -17.13 10.88 -10.46
CA MET A 52 -16.72 9.91 -9.43
C MET A 52 -15.40 9.24 -9.83
N ILE A 53 -14.38 9.36 -8.99
CA ILE A 53 -13.16 8.59 -9.11
C ILE A 53 -13.37 7.23 -8.45
N VAL A 54 -12.91 6.16 -9.09
CA VAL A 54 -12.95 4.79 -8.57
C VAL A 54 -11.54 4.21 -8.56
N ARG A 55 -11.13 3.66 -7.42
CA ARG A 55 -9.80 3.05 -7.21
C ARG A 55 -9.95 1.70 -6.51
N PRO A 56 -9.64 0.60 -7.20
CA PRO A 56 -9.41 -0.67 -6.51
C PRO A 56 -8.15 -0.58 -5.65
N VAL A 57 -8.23 -0.96 -4.38
CA VAL A 57 -7.12 -0.85 -3.43
C VAL A 57 -6.71 -2.21 -2.93
N GLN A 58 -5.43 -2.51 -3.04
CA GLN A 58 -4.81 -3.67 -2.42
C GLN A 58 -3.86 -3.20 -1.33
N VAL A 59 -4.01 -3.74 -0.12
CA VAL A 59 -3.19 -3.45 1.05
C VAL A 59 -2.20 -4.59 1.26
N LYS A 60 -0.93 -4.23 1.47
CA LYS A 60 0.10 -5.20 1.86
C LYS A 60 0.93 -4.63 2.99
N GLY A 61 0.66 -5.08 4.21
CA GLY A 61 1.43 -4.72 5.40
C GLY A 61 2.89 -5.11 5.26
N LYS A 62 3.80 -4.22 5.67
CA LYS A 62 5.23 -4.49 5.67
C LYS A 62 5.82 -4.34 7.06
N TYR A 63 6.19 -5.48 7.63
CA TYR A 63 6.78 -5.60 8.95
C TYR A 63 8.24 -6.04 8.83
N PRO A 64 9.19 -5.35 9.48
CA PRO A 64 10.54 -5.86 9.61
C PRO A 64 10.54 -7.07 10.55
N THR A 65 11.24 -8.12 10.15
CA THR A 65 11.57 -9.26 11.01
C THR A 65 12.61 -8.81 12.03
N GLU A 66 12.68 -9.47 13.18
CA GLU A 66 13.75 -9.22 14.16
C GLU A 66 15.14 -9.33 13.51
N GLY A 67 16.07 -8.46 13.90
CA GLY A 67 17.42 -8.42 13.35
C GLY A 67 17.51 -7.92 11.90
N LYS A 68 16.48 -7.25 11.37
CA LYS A 68 16.52 -6.65 10.03
C LYS A 68 17.67 -5.66 9.91
N THR A 69 18.60 -5.94 9.01
CA THR A 69 19.67 -5.00 8.65
C THR A 69 19.20 -3.98 7.64
N ASP A 70 20.02 -2.95 7.44
CA ASP A 70 19.80 -1.91 6.46
C ASP A 70 19.59 -2.46 5.04
N LYS A 71 18.64 -1.89 4.32
CA LYS A 71 18.31 -2.24 2.93
C LYS A 71 18.09 -1.01 2.08
N ALA A 72 18.82 -0.94 0.96
CA ALA A 72 18.63 0.10 -0.06
C ALA A 72 17.26 0.00 -0.76
N ARG A 73 16.62 -1.18 -0.75
CA ARG A 73 15.28 -1.42 -1.29
C ARG A 73 14.44 -2.17 -0.26
N TYR A 74 13.29 -1.60 0.07
CA TYR A 74 12.38 -2.09 1.09
C TYR A 74 10.93 -1.81 0.69
N GLY A 75 10.05 -2.78 0.94
CA GLY A 75 8.64 -2.74 0.59
C GLY A 75 8.07 -4.13 0.38
N TYR A 76 7.10 -4.23 -0.51
CA TYR A 76 6.38 -5.46 -0.77
C TYR A 76 7.09 -6.35 -1.80
N VAL A 77 7.18 -7.65 -1.51
CA VAL A 77 7.63 -8.70 -2.45
C VAL A 77 6.82 -9.97 -2.19
N GLY A 78 5.88 -10.30 -3.09
CA GLY A 78 4.95 -11.41 -2.88
C GLY A 78 3.85 -11.50 -3.95
N PRO A 79 2.84 -12.36 -3.72
CA PRO A 79 1.70 -12.50 -4.63
C PRO A 79 0.76 -11.29 -4.57
N ILE A 80 0.30 -10.83 -5.72
CA ILE A 80 -0.72 -9.79 -5.84
C ILE A 80 -1.97 -10.44 -6.41
N THR A 81 -3.09 -10.29 -5.70
CA THR A 81 -4.31 -11.07 -5.95
C THR A 81 -5.04 -10.60 -7.21
N ALA A 82 -4.99 -9.30 -7.51
CA ALA A 82 -5.66 -8.71 -8.65
C ALA A 82 -4.90 -7.49 -9.19
N PHE A 83 -5.15 -7.17 -10.47
CA PHE A 83 -4.59 -6.01 -11.12
C PHE A 83 -5.68 -5.19 -11.80
N HIS A 84 -5.53 -3.88 -11.71
CA HIS A 84 -6.31 -2.89 -12.44
C HIS A 84 -5.39 -1.70 -12.71
N ASP A 85 -5.56 -1.00 -13.82
CA ASP A 85 -4.65 0.09 -14.21
C ASP A 85 -4.71 1.26 -13.23
N ASP A 86 -5.91 1.60 -12.76
CA ASP A 86 -6.15 2.58 -11.71
C ASP A 86 -6.01 2.05 -10.27
N MET A 87 -5.43 0.86 -10.06
CA MET A 87 -5.31 0.33 -8.70
C MET A 87 -4.32 1.14 -7.85
N ILE A 88 -4.57 1.15 -6.55
CA ILE A 88 -3.64 1.62 -5.52
C ILE A 88 -3.11 0.39 -4.77
N LEU A 89 -1.80 0.20 -4.76
CA LEU A 89 -1.13 -0.69 -3.82
C LEU A 89 -0.72 0.13 -2.59
N ALA A 90 -1.47 0.02 -1.50
CA ALA A 90 -1.14 0.63 -0.22
C ALA A 90 -0.18 -0.28 0.55
N ILE A 91 0.97 0.27 0.96
CA ILE A 91 1.99 -0.46 1.72
C ILE A 91 2.22 0.26 3.05
N PRO A 92 1.48 -0.11 4.12
CA PRO A 92 1.78 0.32 5.48
C PRO A 92 3.13 -0.25 5.93
N LEU A 93 4.07 0.63 6.25
CA LEU A 93 5.44 0.30 6.62
C LEU A 93 5.62 0.50 8.13
N PHE A 94 5.78 -0.60 8.85
CA PHE A 94 5.99 -0.61 10.30
C PHE A 94 7.49 -0.59 10.65
N ALA A 95 7.85 -0.16 11.86
CA ALA A 95 9.19 -0.34 12.40
C ALA A 95 9.31 -1.64 13.22
N GLY A 96 8.19 -2.24 13.63
CA GLY A 96 8.13 -3.54 14.30
C GLY A 96 6.75 -4.19 14.21
N LEU A 97 6.66 -5.47 14.58
CA LEU A 97 5.39 -6.21 14.57
C LEU A 97 4.41 -5.65 15.61
N GLU A 98 4.93 -5.26 16.78
CA GLU A 98 4.16 -4.74 17.92
C GLU A 98 3.84 -3.24 17.82
N ASP A 99 4.26 -2.56 16.75
CA ASP A 99 3.99 -1.13 16.60
C ASP A 99 2.47 -0.88 16.51
N PRO A 100 1.93 0.12 17.25
CA PRO A 100 0.50 0.41 17.25
C PRO A 100 0.01 1.05 15.96
N ALA A 101 0.92 1.53 15.09
CA ALA A 101 0.61 2.15 13.81
C ALA A 101 1.82 2.05 12.86
N PRO A 102 1.60 2.06 11.53
CA PRO A 102 2.68 2.17 10.56
C PRO A 102 3.39 3.52 10.70
N ARG A 103 4.70 3.55 10.44
CA ARG A 103 5.49 4.79 10.41
C ARG A 103 5.24 5.60 9.15
N HIS A 104 4.99 4.89 8.06
CA HIS A 104 4.74 5.45 6.75
C HIS A 104 3.72 4.61 6.00
N ILE A 105 3.02 5.20 5.05
CA ILE A 105 2.25 4.47 4.04
C ILE A 105 2.73 4.89 2.66
N ALA A 106 3.08 3.92 1.83
CA ALA A 106 3.31 4.17 0.42
C ALA A 106 2.03 3.86 -0.39
N TRP A 107 1.54 4.83 -1.15
CA TRP A 107 0.35 4.74 -2.00
C TRP A 107 0.78 4.57 -3.45
N MET A 108 1.05 3.32 -3.85
CA MET A 108 1.79 3.03 -5.06
C MET A 108 0.90 2.74 -6.26
N PRO A 109 1.18 3.30 -7.45
CA PRO A 109 0.40 3.02 -8.65
C PRO A 109 0.73 1.65 -9.25
N ARG A 110 -0.19 1.11 -10.04
CA ARG A 110 0.01 -0.13 -10.83
C ARG A 110 1.35 -0.17 -11.56
N LYS A 111 1.75 0.95 -12.18
CA LYS A 111 3.01 1.07 -12.94
C LYS A 111 4.28 0.93 -12.10
N ALA A 112 4.19 1.11 -10.78
CA ALA A 112 5.33 0.93 -9.88
C ALA A 112 5.51 -0.54 -9.45
N ILE A 113 4.54 -1.41 -9.74
CA ILE A 113 4.58 -2.84 -9.42
C ILE A 113 5.31 -3.57 -10.55
N ARG A 114 6.37 -4.30 -10.20
CA ARG A 114 7.27 -4.97 -11.17
C ARG A 114 7.32 -6.49 -10.93
N PRO A 115 7.46 -7.31 -11.99
CA PRO A 115 7.72 -8.73 -11.83
C PRO A 115 9.00 -8.99 -11.02
N ALA A 116 8.97 -9.96 -10.10
CA ALA A 116 10.10 -10.34 -9.26
C ALA A 116 10.60 -11.76 -9.57
N ALA A 117 9.70 -12.74 -9.54
CA ALA A 117 9.92 -14.13 -9.92
C ALA A 117 8.58 -14.68 -10.44
N GLN A 118 8.52 -15.96 -10.79
CA GLN A 118 7.26 -16.60 -11.17
C GLN A 118 6.18 -16.35 -10.11
N ASP A 119 5.05 -15.80 -10.55
CA ASP A 119 3.88 -15.43 -9.73
C ASP A 119 4.15 -14.48 -8.54
N ARG A 120 5.30 -13.78 -8.56
CA ARG A 120 5.68 -12.82 -7.53
C ARG A 120 5.97 -11.45 -8.11
N TRP A 121 5.48 -10.45 -7.41
CA TRP A 121 5.62 -9.05 -7.75
C TRP A 121 6.39 -8.32 -6.66
N ARG A 122 7.04 -7.23 -7.02
CA ARG A 122 7.72 -6.33 -6.10
C ARG A 122 7.28 -4.89 -6.28
N CYS A 123 7.18 -4.19 -5.17
CA CYS A 123 7.08 -2.74 -5.10
C CYS A 123 7.86 -2.29 -3.86
N GLU A 124 9.03 -1.67 -4.08
CA GLU A 124 10.00 -1.37 -3.02
C GLU A 124 10.30 0.15 -2.98
N PRO A 125 9.31 0.96 -2.54
CA PRO A 125 9.41 2.42 -2.56
C PRO A 125 10.23 3.00 -1.40
N ALA A 126 10.57 2.18 -0.40
CA ALA A 126 11.32 2.59 0.77
C ALA A 126 12.73 2.01 0.78
N ARG A 127 13.54 2.51 1.72
CA ARG A 127 14.74 1.88 2.27
C ARG A 127 14.45 1.50 3.72
N PHE A 128 15.27 0.65 4.29
CA PHE A 128 15.27 0.34 5.72
C PHE A 128 16.62 0.76 6.27
N VAL A 129 16.66 1.69 7.23
CA VAL A 129 17.90 2.28 7.76
C VAL A 129 17.72 2.56 9.24
N ASP A 130 18.65 2.09 10.06
CA ASP A 130 18.63 2.28 11.53
C ASP A 130 17.35 1.74 12.18
N GLY A 131 16.87 0.58 11.72
CA GLY A 131 15.64 -0.03 12.24
C GLY A 131 14.34 0.62 11.78
N LEU A 132 14.40 1.61 10.88
CA LEU A 132 13.22 2.35 10.43
C LEU A 132 13.02 2.26 8.91
N PRO A 133 11.77 2.11 8.43
CA PRO A 133 11.46 2.35 7.04
C PRO A 133 11.61 3.85 6.74
N LYS A 134 12.28 4.20 5.64
CA LYS A 134 12.38 5.58 5.15
C LYS A 134 12.01 5.63 3.66
N PRO A 135 11.24 6.63 3.19
CA PRO A 135 10.98 6.80 1.76
C PRO A 135 12.27 6.89 0.94
N ARG A 136 12.25 6.38 -0.30
CA ARG A 136 13.30 6.69 -1.29
C ARG A 136 12.91 7.96 -2.04
N ASP A 137 13.89 8.80 -2.36
CA ASP A 137 13.68 10.13 -2.94
C ASP A 137 12.79 10.12 -4.19
N THR A 138 13.01 9.15 -5.10
CA THR A 138 12.21 8.98 -6.32
C THR A 138 10.73 8.71 -6.06
N PHE A 139 10.39 8.22 -4.87
CA PHE A 139 9.03 7.86 -4.48
C PHE A 139 8.42 8.78 -3.43
N LEU A 140 9.13 9.83 -2.98
CA LEU A 140 8.70 10.68 -1.85
C LEU A 140 7.27 11.22 -2.03
N GLY A 141 6.90 11.58 -3.26
CA GLY A 141 5.56 12.08 -3.57
C GLY A 141 4.43 11.07 -3.36
N TYR A 142 4.71 9.77 -3.23
CA TYR A 142 3.71 8.71 -3.02
C TYR A 142 3.52 8.33 -1.55
N PHE A 143 4.18 9.03 -0.62
CA PHE A 143 4.11 8.68 0.80
C PHE A 143 3.10 9.53 1.56
N ASP A 144 2.46 8.88 2.53
CA ASP A 144 1.64 9.48 3.57
C ASP A 144 0.52 10.36 2.98
N GLN A 145 0.18 11.47 3.64
CA GLN A 145 -0.92 12.33 3.19
C GLN A 145 -0.70 12.88 1.77
N VAL A 146 0.55 13.25 1.44
CA VAL A 146 0.91 13.76 0.10
C VAL A 146 0.63 12.71 -0.96
N GLY A 147 0.99 11.44 -0.69
CA GLY A 147 0.73 10.32 -1.59
C GLY A 147 -0.75 10.04 -1.75
N LEU A 148 -1.53 10.06 -0.66
CA LEU A 148 -2.97 9.83 -0.70
C LEU A 148 -3.68 10.90 -1.53
N MET A 149 -3.34 12.17 -1.35
CA MET A 149 -3.96 13.29 -2.07
C MET A 149 -3.70 13.26 -3.58
N ARG A 150 -2.68 12.54 -4.07
CA ARG A 150 -2.48 12.39 -5.52
C ARG A 150 -3.60 11.60 -6.19
N TRP A 151 -4.31 10.78 -5.43
CA TRP A 151 -5.33 9.89 -5.97
C TRP A 151 -6.70 10.54 -6.12
N VAL A 152 -6.90 11.72 -5.52
CA VAL A 152 -8.14 12.51 -5.64
C VAL A 152 -8.22 13.29 -6.95
N LEU A 153 -7.16 13.25 -7.76
CA LEU A 153 -7.16 13.80 -9.11
C LEU A 153 -7.57 12.70 -10.10
N PRO A 154 -8.30 13.04 -11.17
CA PRO A 154 -8.45 12.16 -12.31
C PRO A 154 -7.07 11.69 -12.78
N THR A 155 -6.96 10.46 -13.29
CA THR A 155 -5.70 9.96 -13.85
C THR A 155 -5.40 10.78 -15.12
N ILE A 156 -4.76 11.94 -14.97
CA ILE A 156 -4.19 12.67 -16.11
C ILE A 156 -2.85 12.01 -16.35
N ASP A 157 -2.77 11.12 -17.35
CA ASP A 157 -1.47 10.68 -17.86
C ASP A 157 -0.72 11.91 -18.39
N PRO A 158 0.39 12.34 -17.77
CA PRO A 158 1.18 13.44 -18.31
C PRO A 158 2.19 12.92 -19.34
N ILE A 159 1.79 11.98 -20.20
CA ILE A 159 2.63 11.46 -21.29
C ILE A 159 1.77 11.24 -22.54
N LEU A 160 1.00 12.26 -22.96
CA LEU A 160 0.57 12.49 -24.35
C LEU A 160 0.19 13.98 -24.48
N ALA A 161 1.19 14.85 -24.36
CA ALA A 161 1.17 16.18 -24.94
C ALA A 161 2.53 16.35 -25.63
N ASP A 162 2.49 16.16 -26.94
CA ASP A 162 3.48 16.35 -28.00
C ASP A 162 4.85 15.65 -27.90
#